data_AF-I2CQ79-F1
#
_entry.id   AF-I2CQ79-F1
#
_cell.length_a   1.000
_cell.length_b   1.000
_cell.length_c   1.000
_cell.angle_alpha   90.00
_cell.angle_beta   90.00
_cell.angle_gamma   90.00
#
_symmetry.space_group_name_H-M   'P 1'
#
loop_
_entity.id
_entity.type
_entity.pdbx_description
1 polymer ?
#
loop_
_entity_poly.entity_id
_entity_poly.type
_entity_poly.pdbx_seq_one_letter_code
_entity_poly.pdbx_strand_id
1 'polypeptide(L)'
;MVGKTVAQRGNFYRLQLSEADAANGVIVSCCSSSQDRFKLICFEADGSVRYMQESSPHHEKKDTVADLLLVPFQTITSYGTSENYEIKKTDPLLFSRLNILTLEARSIQAGEHLLCVYGDN
;
A
#
# COMPACT_ATOMS: atom_id res chain seq x y z
N MET A 1 -36.98 5.20 -4.34
CA MET A 1 -35.85 6.04 -4.78
C MET A 1 -34.76 5.09 -5.24
N VAL A 2 -34.48 5.03 -6.54
CA VAL A 2 -33.36 4.22 -7.07
C VAL A 2 -32.10 5.03 -6.81
N GLY A 3 -31.23 4.55 -5.91
CA GLY A 3 -29.96 5.21 -5.61
C GLY A 3 -29.13 5.34 -6.89
N LYS A 4 -28.70 6.55 -7.23
CA LYS A 4 -27.72 6.76 -8.30
C LYS A 4 -26.42 6.11 -7.86
N THR A 5 -26.09 4.94 -8.41
CA THR A 5 -24.74 4.39 -8.32
C THR A 5 -23.83 5.35 -9.06
N VAL A 6 -22.96 6.06 -8.34
CA VAL A 6 -21.90 6.85 -8.95
C VAL A 6 -20.96 5.88 -9.63
N ALA A 7 -20.67 6.10 -10.91
CA ALA A 7 -19.76 5.23 -11.65
C ALA A 7 -18.40 5.24 -10.95
N GLN A 8 -17.96 4.07 -10.49
CA GLN A 8 -16.60 3.88 -9.99
C GLN A 8 -15.62 4.17 -11.12
N ARG A 9 -14.60 5.00 -10.84
CA ARG A 9 -13.60 5.42 -11.82
C ARG A 9 -12.23 4.90 -11.39
N GLY A 10 -11.54 4.26 -12.33
CA GLY A 10 -10.13 3.92 -12.19
C GLY A 10 -9.28 4.89 -13.00
N ASN A 11 -8.31 5.54 -12.35
CA ASN A 11 -7.31 6.36 -13.03
C ASN A 11 -6.05 5.52 -13.24
N PHE A 12 -5.65 5.31 -14.49
CA PHE A 12 -4.53 4.45 -14.85
C PHE A 12 -3.26 5.25 -15.13
N TYR A 13 -2.13 4.71 -14.70
CA TYR A 13 -0.80 5.30 -14.84
C TYR A 13 0.19 4.25 -15.30
N ARG A 14 1.16 4.64 -16.12
CA ARG A 14 2.32 3.81 -16.47
C ARG A 14 3.52 4.22 -15.62
N LEU A 15 4.19 3.23 -15.06
CA LEU A 15 5.44 3.38 -14.33
C LEU A 15 6.54 2.68 -15.12
N GLN A 16 7.57 3.44 -15.53
CA GLN A 16 8.75 2.88 -16.19
C GLN A 16 9.87 2.75 -15.16
N LEU A 17 10.35 1.54 -14.93
CA LEU A 17 11.45 1.25 -14.00
C LEU A 17 12.71 0.85 -14.75
N SER A 18 13.84 1.43 -14.37
CA SER A 18 15.16 0.98 -14.78
C SER A 18 15.62 -0.23 -13.98
N GLU A 19 16.69 -0.89 -14.44
CA GLU A 19 17.36 -1.96 -13.67
C GLU A 19 17.83 -1.47 -12.29
N ALA A 20 18.28 -0.21 -12.21
CA ALA A 20 18.70 0.39 -10.94
C ALA A 20 17.51 0.59 -9.99
N ASP A 21 16.33 0.96 -10.51
CA ASP A 21 15.12 1.12 -9.69
C ASP A 21 14.66 -0.23 -9.14
N ALA A 22 14.65 -1.28 -9.98
CA ALA A 22 14.30 -2.63 -9.56
C ALA A 22 15.27 -3.19 -8.51
N ALA A 23 16.57 -2.88 -8.64
CA ALA A 23 17.61 -3.33 -7.73
C ALA A 23 17.65 -2.58 -6.38
N ASN A 24 17.25 -1.31 -6.36
CA ASN A 24 17.22 -0.51 -5.13
C ASN A 24 15.83 -0.53 -4.45
N GLY A 25 14.79 -0.81 -5.22
CA GLY A 25 13.40 -0.69 -4.81
C GLY A 25 12.86 0.73 -4.94
N VAL A 26 11.54 0.83 -4.99
CA VAL A 26 10.79 2.10 -5.13
C VAL A 26 9.59 2.13 -4.19
N ILE A 27 9.13 3.33 -3.86
CA ILE A 27 7.87 3.56 -3.17
C ILE A 27 6.95 4.32 -4.11
N VAL A 28 5.76 3.77 -4.34
CA VAL A 28 4.69 4.47 -5.07
C VAL A 28 3.66 4.94 -4.05
N SER A 29 3.59 6.25 -3.85
CA SER A 29 2.66 6.89 -2.92
C SER A 29 1.55 7.61 -3.65
N CYS A 30 0.31 7.39 -3.22
CA CYS A 30 -0.85 8.15 -3.66
C CYS A 30 -1.53 8.77 -2.44
N CYS A 31 -1.84 10.07 -2.52
CA CYS A 31 -2.47 10.82 -1.44
C CYS A 31 -3.72 11.54 -1.94
N SER A 32 -4.77 11.60 -1.12
CA SER A 32 -5.93 12.47 -1.33
C SER A 32 -6.09 13.46 -0.16
N SER A 33 -6.02 14.75 -0.47
CA SER A 33 -6.32 15.82 0.49
C SER A 33 -7.82 15.98 0.76
N SER A 34 -8.67 15.35 -0.05
CA SER A 34 -10.12 15.24 0.19
C SER A 34 -10.48 14.08 1.13
N GLN A 35 -9.48 13.32 1.60
CA GLN A 35 -9.66 12.13 2.44
C GLN A 35 -10.49 11.03 1.77
N ASP A 36 -10.42 10.94 0.44
CA ASP A 36 -11.14 9.92 -0.32
C ASP A 36 -10.66 8.52 0.07
N ARG A 37 -11.56 7.54 -0.02
CA ARG A 37 -11.21 6.12 0.09
C ARG A 37 -10.93 5.56 -1.29
N PHE A 38 -9.76 4.99 -1.46
CA PHE A 38 -9.32 4.43 -2.72
C PHE A 38 -8.38 3.24 -2.52
N LYS A 39 -8.10 2.55 -3.62
CA LYS A 39 -7.13 1.46 -3.71
C LYS A 39 -6.07 1.83 -4.71
N LEU A 40 -4.81 1.70 -4.32
CA LEU A 40 -3.67 1.75 -5.23
C LEU A 40 -3.35 0.32 -5.67
N ILE A 41 -3.47 0.06 -6.97
CA ILE A 41 -3.36 -1.27 -7.56
C ILE A 41 -2.19 -1.28 -8.54
N CYS A 42 -1.33 -2.30 -8.47
CA CYS A 42 -0.31 -2.62 -9.47
C CYS A 42 -0.69 -3.92 -10.17
N PHE A 43 -0.62 -3.93 -11.49
CA PHE A 43 -0.97 -5.09 -12.31
C PHE A 43 0.28 -5.82 -12.82
N GLU A 44 0.12 -7.12 -13.09
CA GLU A 44 1.04 -7.87 -13.94
C GLU A 44 0.80 -7.57 -15.42
N ALA A 45 1.72 -7.99 -16.28
CA ALA A 45 1.63 -7.84 -17.73
C ALA A 45 0.41 -8.53 -18.35
N ASP A 46 -0.13 -9.57 -17.71
CA ASP A 46 -1.36 -10.27 -18.15
C ASP A 46 -2.65 -9.59 -17.68
N GLY A 47 -2.55 -8.46 -16.97
CA GLY A 47 -3.67 -7.71 -16.44
C GLY A 47 -4.22 -8.22 -15.10
N SER A 48 -3.63 -9.26 -14.52
CA SER A 48 -3.95 -9.68 -13.15
C SER A 48 -3.45 -8.67 -12.11
N VAL A 49 -4.10 -8.61 -10.95
CA VAL A 49 -3.66 -7.75 -9.85
C VAL A 49 -2.45 -8.39 -9.17
N ARG A 50 -1.31 -7.70 -9.20
CA ARG A 50 -0.09 -8.13 -8.51
C ARG A 50 -0.09 -7.69 -7.05
N TYR A 51 -0.24 -6.38 -6.83
CA TYR A 51 -0.23 -5.77 -5.50
C TYR A 51 -1.38 -4.78 -5.38
N MET A 52 -1.94 -4.68 -4.19
CA MET A 52 -3.02 -3.73 -3.88
C MET A 52 -2.84 -3.19 -2.48
N GLN A 53 -3.00 -1.88 -2.33
CA GLN A 53 -3.01 -1.20 -1.05
C GLN A 53 -4.26 -0.34 -0.92
N GLU A 54 -5.05 -0.56 0.12
CA GLU A 54 -6.17 0.31 0.46
C GLU A 54 -5.65 1.57 1.15
N SER A 55 -6.27 2.71 0.86
CA SER A 55 -5.94 3.99 1.48
C SER A 55 -6.27 3.96 2.97
N SER A 56 -5.36 4.51 3.78
CA SER A 56 -5.55 4.75 5.21
C SER A 56 -5.40 6.23 5.54
N PRO A 57 -5.97 6.72 6.66
CA PRO A 57 -5.66 8.05 7.16
C PRO A 57 -4.15 8.23 7.34
N HIS A 58 -3.60 9.34 6.86
CA HIS A 58 -2.21 9.68 7.08
C HIS A 58 -2.01 10.09 8.55
N HIS A 59 -0.98 9.58 9.21
CA HIS A 59 -0.80 9.80 10.66
C HIS A 59 -0.54 11.27 11.04
N GLU A 60 0.17 12.01 10.19
CA GLU A 60 0.57 13.40 10.47
C GLU A 60 -0.29 14.47 9.78
N LYS A 61 -1.10 14.10 8.80
CA LYS A 61 -1.79 15.04 7.89
C LYS A 61 -3.28 14.71 7.82
N LYS A 62 -4.11 15.70 7.48
CA LYS A 62 -5.57 15.50 7.31
C LYS A 62 -5.90 14.98 5.91
N ASP A 63 -5.20 13.93 5.49
CA ASP A 63 -5.23 13.36 4.13
C ASP A 63 -5.34 11.84 4.25
N THR A 64 -5.76 11.15 3.19
CA THR A 64 -5.63 9.69 3.06
C THR A 64 -4.45 9.34 2.17
N VAL A 65 -3.80 8.21 2.44
CA VAL A 65 -2.60 7.73 1.72
C VAL A 65 -2.66 6.23 1.45
N ALA A 66 -2.16 5.80 0.31
CA ALA A 66 -1.85 4.40 0.02
C ALA A 66 -0.43 4.31 -0.55
N ASP A 67 0.41 3.48 0.07
CA ASP A 67 1.81 3.28 -0.32
C ASP A 67 2.06 1.83 -0.77
N LEU A 68 2.61 1.68 -1.96
CA LEU A 68 3.21 0.42 -2.41
C LEU A 68 4.72 0.49 -2.24
N LEU A 69 5.23 -0.18 -1.21
CA LEU A 69 6.65 -0.41 -1.00
C LEU A 69 7.09 -1.59 -1.86
N LEU A 70 7.82 -1.32 -2.94
CA LEU A 70 8.25 -2.31 -3.93
C LEU A 70 9.75 -2.49 -3.85
N VAL A 71 10.20 -3.45 -3.03
CA VAL A 71 11.63 -3.63 -2.70
C VAL A 71 12.09 -5.07 -2.96
N PRO A 72 13.37 -5.28 -3.32
CA PRO A 72 13.90 -6.61 -3.61
C PRO A 72 14.30 -7.42 -2.37
N PHE A 73 14.05 -6.89 -1.17
CA PHE A 73 14.36 -7.54 0.10
C PHE A 73 13.11 -7.74 0.95
N GLN A 74 13.21 -8.59 1.98
CA GLN A 74 12.10 -8.85 2.88
C GLN A 74 11.82 -7.63 3.76
N THR A 75 10.55 -7.28 3.87
CA THR A 75 10.05 -6.25 4.78
C THR A 75 9.21 -6.89 5.85
N ILE A 76 9.20 -6.28 7.03
CA ILE A 76 8.33 -6.68 8.13
C ILE A 76 7.25 -5.61 8.22
N THR A 77 6.00 -6.00 7.96
CA THR A 77 4.83 -5.13 8.17
C THR A 77 4.10 -5.57 9.43
N SER A 78 3.61 -4.60 10.19
CA SER A 78 2.80 -4.83 11.39
C SER A 78 1.38 -4.37 11.09
N TYR A 79 0.44 -5.31 11.02
CA TYR A 79 -0.98 -4.97 10.85
C TYR A 79 -1.60 -4.71 12.22
N GLY A 80 -1.89 -3.44 12.51
CA GLY A 80 -2.68 -3.03 13.67
C GLY A 80 -1.90 -3.01 14.98
N THR A 81 -1.50 -1.81 15.41
CA THR A 81 -1.66 -1.32 16.79
C THR A 81 -1.35 0.17 16.78
N SER A 82 -2.39 1.00 16.82
CA SER A 82 -2.30 2.42 17.19
C SER A 82 -2.13 2.61 18.70
N GLU A 83 -1.99 1.51 19.45
CA GLU A 83 -1.86 1.53 20.90
C GLU A 83 -0.41 1.83 21.27
N ASN A 84 -0.22 2.97 21.93
CA ASN A 84 1.03 3.51 22.43
C ASN A 84 2.02 2.41 22.87
N TYR A 85 3.21 2.41 22.27
CA TYR A 85 4.34 1.54 22.58
C TYR A 85 4.96 1.85 23.96
N GLU A 86 4.17 1.89 25.04
CA GLU A 86 4.70 1.90 26.41
C GLU A 86 5.12 0.49 26.80
N ILE A 87 6.27 0.05 26.28
CA ILE A 87 6.87 -1.24 26.64
C ILE A 87 7.38 -1.14 28.08
N LYS A 88 6.63 -1.69 29.03
CA LYS A 88 7.20 -2.01 30.35
C LYS A 88 8.13 -3.22 30.18
N LYS A 89 9.36 -3.13 30.73
CA LYS A 89 10.48 -4.09 30.58
C LYS A 89 10.19 -5.57 30.88
N THR A 90 8.99 -5.91 31.35
CA THR A 90 8.60 -7.24 31.85
C THR A 90 7.32 -7.79 31.21
N ASP A 91 6.86 -7.25 30.09
CA ASP A 91 5.61 -7.71 29.46
C ASP A 91 5.84 -8.96 28.58
N PRO A 92 5.41 -10.18 29.01
CA PRO A 92 5.50 -11.40 28.20
C PRO A 92 4.67 -11.32 26.91
N LEU A 93 3.76 -10.34 26.79
CA LEU A 93 2.98 -10.10 25.58
C LEU A 93 3.83 -9.59 24.41
N LEU A 94 5.06 -9.10 24.63
CA LEU A 94 5.92 -8.63 23.55
C LEU A 94 6.17 -9.70 22.49
N PHE A 95 6.43 -10.95 22.90
CA PHE A 95 6.67 -12.05 21.97
C PHE A 95 5.39 -12.54 21.28
N SER A 96 4.23 -12.44 21.95
CA SER A 96 2.94 -12.81 21.33
C SER A 96 2.57 -11.90 20.15
N ARG A 97 3.11 -10.68 20.11
CA ARG A 97 2.93 -9.71 19.03
C ARG A 97 3.82 -9.99 17.81
N LEU A 98 4.79 -10.90 17.89
CA LEU A 98 5.49 -11.36 16.68
C LEU A 98 4.53 -12.07 15.71
N ASN A 99 3.41 -12.61 16.21
CA ASN A 99 2.40 -13.28 15.39
C ASN A 99 1.62 -12.32 14.46
N ILE A 100 1.66 -11.00 14.72
CA ILE A 100 1.02 -10.00 13.85
C ILE A 100 1.99 -9.39 12.83
N LEU A 101 3.27 -9.77 12.90
CA LEU A 101 4.28 -9.36 11.94
C LEU A 101 4.21 -10.27 10.73
N THR A 102 4.11 -9.68 9.55
CA THR A 102 4.15 -10.41 8.28
C THR A 102 5.44 -10.09 7.55
N LEU A 103 6.14 -11.13 7.10
CA LEU A 103 7.28 -11.00 6.20
C LEU A 103 6.75 -10.96 4.77
N GLU A 104 6.93 -9.82 4.11
CA GLU A 104 6.53 -9.63 2.72
C GLU A 104 7.73 -9.14 1.91
N ALA A 105 7.98 -9.77 0.76
CA ALA A 105 8.87 -9.26 -0.26
C ALA A 105 8.02 -8.92 -1.49
N ARG A 106 7.79 -7.63 -1.72
CA ARG A 106 7.04 -7.13 -2.89
C ARG A 106 8.03 -6.66 -3.96
N SER A 107 8.73 -7.60 -4.57
CA SER A 107 9.69 -7.25 -5.63
C SER A 107 8.97 -6.84 -6.92
N ILE A 108 9.63 -5.99 -7.70
CA ILE A 108 9.17 -5.56 -9.02
C ILE A 108 10.35 -5.61 -10.00
N GLN A 109 10.07 -5.95 -11.26
CA GLN A 109 11.09 -6.05 -12.30
C GLN A 109 11.33 -4.70 -12.98
N ALA A 110 12.45 -4.54 -13.67
CA ALA A 110 12.61 -3.42 -14.60
C ALA A 110 11.57 -3.53 -15.74
N GLY A 111 11.24 -2.40 -16.37
CA GLY A 111 10.27 -2.34 -17.46
C GLY A 111 9.04 -1.47 -17.16
N GLU A 112 8.03 -1.61 -18.01
CA GLU A 112 6.76 -0.89 -17.89
C GLU A 112 5.80 -1.66 -16.97
N HIS A 113 5.19 -0.94 -16.03
CA HIS A 113 4.18 -1.45 -15.12
C HIS A 113 2.92 -0.58 -15.18
N LEU A 114 1.76 -1.22 -15.06
CA LEU A 114 0.48 -0.53 -15.02
C LEU A 114 0.02 -0.38 -13.57
N LEU A 115 -0.35 0.85 -13.21
CA LEU A 115 -0.93 1.20 -11.93
C LEU A 115 -2.36 1.71 -12.13
N CYS A 116 -3.23 1.51 -11.14
CA CYS A 116 -4.55 2.11 -11.08
C CYS A 116 -4.82 2.66 -9.68
N VAL A 117 -5.33 3.89 -9.63
CA VAL A 117 -6.00 4.44 -8.45
C VAL A 117 -7.48 4.25 -8.66
N TYR A 118 -8.07 3.34 -7.88
CA TYR A 118 -9.47 2.96 -7.95
C TYR A 118 -10.22 3.45 -6.72
N GLY A 119 -11.13 4.41 -6.90
CA GLY A 119 -11.87 5.05 -5.81
C GLY A 119 -13.33 4.62 -5.73
N ASP A 120 -13.81 4.47 -4.50
CA ASP A 120 -15.24 4.43 -4.20
C ASP A 120 -15.71 5.89 -4.11
N ASN A 121 -16.20 6.46 -5.21
CA ASN A 121 -16.82 7.79 -5.22
C ASN A 121 -18.14 7.78 -4.43
#